data_AF-A0A9Q4D517-F1
#
_entry.id   AF-A0A9Q4D517-F1
#
_cell.length_a   1.000
_cell.length_b   1.000
_cell.length_c   1.000
_cell.angle_alpha   90.00
_cell.angle_beta   90.00
_cell.angle_gamma   90.00
#
_symmetry.space_group_name_H-M   'P 1'
#
loop_
_entity.id
_entity.type
_entity.pdbx_description
1 polymer ?
#
loop_
_entity_poly.entity_id
_entity_poly.type
_entity_poly.pdbx_seq_one_letter_code
_entity_poly.pdbx_strand_id
1 'polypeptide(L)' 'MRTPEDRGLRESATYDRFHIAAIRHAAETGVYDIRGWGAKRKVPHFDDLLVLGSSMSRYPLEGYRERCDTDVP' A
#
# COMPACT_ATOMS: atom_id res chain seq x y z
N MET A 1 27.12 -12.63 4.17
CA MET A 1 26.20 -11.57 3.71
C MET A 1 26.09 -10.55 4.85
N ARG A 2 26.54 -9.31 4.67
CA ARG A 2 26.53 -8.29 5.74
C ARG A 2 25.10 -7.92 6.12
N THR A 3 24.80 -7.88 7.41
CA THR A 3 23.54 -7.39 7.97
C THR A 3 23.45 -5.85 7.81
N PRO A 4 22.26 -5.23 7.88
CA PRO A 4 22.12 -3.77 7.82
C PRO A 4 22.94 -3.05 8.90
N GLU A 5 23.11 -3.72 10.03
CA GLU A 5 23.86 -3.32 11.22
C GLU A 5 25.36 -3.19 10.88
N ASP A 6 25.90 -4.13 10.08
CA ASP A 6 27.28 -4.13 9.57
C ASP A 6 27.59 -3.01 8.55
N ARG A 7 26.56 -2.25 8.13
CA ARG A 7 26.66 -1.13 7.19
C ARG A 7 26.39 0.24 7.84
N GLY A 8 26.13 0.28 9.16
CA GLY A 8 25.77 1.51 9.87
C GLY A 8 24.45 2.12 9.40
N LEU A 9 23.58 1.33 8.75
CA LEU A 9 22.31 1.82 8.22
C LEU A 9 21.26 1.83 9.33
N ARG A 10 20.74 3.02 9.64
CA ARG A 10 19.61 3.18 10.56
C ARG A 10 18.33 2.66 9.91
N GLU A 11 17.50 1.97 10.69
CA GLU A 11 16.19 1.52 10.24
C GLU A 11 15.30 2.71 9.88
N SER A 12 14.58 2.58 8.76
CA SER A 12 13.68 3.64 8.29
C SER A 12 12.51 3.79 9.26
N ALA A 13 12.14 5.03 9.55
CA ALA A 13 11.01 5.33 10.44
C ALA A 13 9.64 4.94 9.84
N THR A 14 9.56 4.79 8.52
CA THR A 14 8.32 4.48 7.79
C THR A 14 8.25 3.00 7.39
N TYR A 15 9.30 2.49 6.76
CA TYR A 15 9.45 1.10 6.37
C TYR A 15 10.42 0.36 7.29
N ASP A 16 9.87 -0.35 8.27
CA ASP A 16 10.62 -1.31 9.07
C ASP A 16 10.98 -2.56 8.25
N ARG A 17 11.79 -3.45 8.82
CA ARG A 17 12.18 -4.71 8.17
C ARG A 17 10.98 -5.60 7.77
N PHE A 18 9.89 -5.57 8.54
CA PHE A 18 8.70 -6.36 8.24
C PHE A 18 7.98 -5.83 6.99
N HIS A 19 7.79 -4.51 6.90
CA HIS A 19 7.18 -3.86 5.74
C HIS A 19 8.01 -4.07 4.48
N ILE A 20 9.35 -3.99 4.58
CA ILE A 20 10.25 -4.24 3.45
C ILE A 20 10.13 -5.69 2.96
N ALA A 21 10.01 -6.66 3.87
CA ALA A 21 9.79 -8.06 3.51
C ALA A 21 8.44 -8.25 2.81
N ALA A 22 7.38 -7.62 3.31
CA ALA A 22 6.06 -7.66 2.69
C ALA A 22 6.05 -7.06 1.28
N ILE A 23 6.71 -5.91 1.07
CA ILE A 23 6.86 -5.29 -0.26
C ILE A 23 7.53 -6.25 -1.24
N ARG A 24 8.62 -6.91 -0.81
CA ARG A 24 9.33 -7.87 -1.66
C ARG A 24 8.47 -9.07 -2.02
N HIS A 25 7.76 -9.64 -1.05
CA HIS A 25 6.84 -10.74 -1.29
C HIS A 25 5.73 -10.37 -2.28
N ALA A 26 5.12 -9.20 -2.11
CA ALA A 26 4.10 -8.69 -3.01
C ALA A 26 4.65 -8.43 -4.43
N ALA A 27 5.88 -7.93 -4.55
CA ALA A 27 6.53 -7.73 -5.85
C ALA A 27 6.84 -9.05 -6.58
N GLU A 28 7.20 -10.10 -5.85
CA GLU A 28 7.50 -11.42 -6.41
C GLU A 28 6.25 -12.19 -6.82
N THR A 29 5.16 -12.06 -6.06
CA THR A 29 3.95 -12.88 -6.21
C THR A 29 2.78 -12.15 -6.87
N GLY A 30 2.77 -10.82 -6.83
CA GLY A 30 1.61 -9.99 -7.16
C GLY A 30 0.48 -10.07 -6.13
N VAL A 31 0.69 -10.73 -4.98
CA VAL A 31 -0.34 -10.93 -3.96
C VAL A 31 -0.22 -9.87 -2.88
N TYR A 32 -1.36 -9.33 -2.44
CA TYR A 32 -1.47 -8.38 -1.34
C TYR A 32 -2.46 -8.90 -0.29
N ASP A 33 -2.20 -8.58 0.98
CA ASP A 33 -3.07 -8.98 2.09
C ASP A 33 -4.35 -8.12 2.13
N ILE A 34 -5.50 -8.78 2.17
CA ILE A 34 -6.79 -8.13 2.42
C ILE A 34 -6.99 -8.01 3.94
N ARG A 35 -7.03 -6.79 4.46
CA ARG A 35 -7.26 -6.52 5.90
C ARG A 35 -8.70 -6.04 6.14
N GLY A 36 -9.36 -6.60 7.16
CA GLY A 36 -10.79 -6.34 7.46
C GLY A 36 -11.08 -5.40 8.64
N TRP A 37 -10.07 -4.73 9.21
CA TRP A 37 -10.23 -3.83 10.35
C TRP A 37 -9.94 -2.37 9.97
N GLY A 38 -10.73 -1.42 10.49
CA GLY A 38 -10.52 0.01 10.30
C GLY A 38 -9.24 0.54 10.95
N ALA A 39 -8.76 1.70 10.48
CA ALA A 39 -7.51 2.33 10.91
C ALA A 39 -7.54 2.73 12.39
N LYS A 40 -7.09 1.84 13.28
CA LYS A 40 -6.87 2.16 14.70
C LYS A 40 -5.44 2.67 14.90
N ARG A 41 -5.12 3.95 14.62
CA ARG A 41 -3.78 4.50 14.93
C ARG A 41 -3.57 6.03 14.80
N LYS A 42 -2.37 6.41 15.28
CA LYS A 42 -1.76 7.71 15.61
C LYS A 42 -1.21 8.46 14.39
N VAL A 43 -1.35 9.80 14.41
CA VAL A 43 -0.79 10.91 13.58
C VAL A 43 -0.80 10.71 12.04
N PRO A 44 -1.35 11.67 11.26
CA PRO A 44 -1.57 11.49 9.82
C PRO A 44 -0.31 11.11 9.03
N HIS A 45 -0.36 9.93 8.41
CA HIS A 45 0.59 9.40 7.43
C HIS A 45 -0.15 9.12 6.11
N PHE A 46 0.57 8.79 5.02
CA PHE A 46 -0.07 8.37 3.75
C PHE A 46 -0.96 7.11 3.89
N ASP A 47 -0.84 6.37 4.99
CA ASP A 47 -1.74 5.26 5.34
C ASP A 47 -3.12 5.71 5.82
N ASP A 48 -3.31 7.00 6.12
CA ASP A 48 -4.58 7.58 6.57
C ASP A 48 -5.40 8.17 5.43
N LEU A 49 -5.01 7.89 4.18
CA LEU A 49 -5.82 8.22 3.02
C LEU A 49 -7.13 7.45 3.06
N LEU A 50 -8.23 8.19 3.24
CA LEU A 50 -9.57 7.68 3.04
C LEU A 50 -9.86 7.63 1.53
N VAL A 51 -9.93 6.43 0.99
CA VAL A 51 -10.42 6.22 -0.37
C VAL A 51 -11.95 6.17 -0.31
N LEU A 52 -12.59 7.24 -0.78
CA LEU A 52 -14.04 7.29 -0.90
C LEU A 52 -14.47 6.58 -2.18
N GLY A 53 -15.33 5.57 -2.04
CA GLY A 53 -15.99 4.96 -3.18
C GLY A 53 -16.87 5.98 -3.90
N SER A 54 -16.95 5.90 -5.22
CA SER A 54 -17.91 6.69 -5.98
C SER A 54 -19.32 6.20 -5.68
N SER A 55 -20.26 7.14 -5.65
CA SER A 55 -21.69 6.84 -5.48
C SER A 55 -22.48 7.36 -6.68
N MET A 56 -23.59 8.05 -6.46
CA MET A 56 -24.61 8.37 -7.47
C MET A 56 -24.09 9.09 -8.73
N SER A 57 -22.97 9.81 -8.65
CA SER A 57 -22.42 10.57 -9.77
C SER A 57 -21.63 9.73 -10.78
N ARG A 58 -21.07 8.57 -10.38
CA ARG A 58 -20.33 7.65 -11.25
C ARG A 58 -20.41 6.22 -10.74
N TYR A 59 -20.79 5.31 -11.63
CA TYR A 59 -20.78 3.88 -11.33
C TYR A 59 -19.33 3.39 -11.14
N PRO A 60 -19.02 2.66 -10.06
CA PRO A 60 -17.68 2.10 -9.86
C PRO A 60 -17.39 1.07 -10.96
N LEU A 61 -16.20 1.16 -11.55
CA LEU A 61 -15.74 0.16 -12.51
C LEU A 61 -15.43 -1.14 -11.79
N GLU A 62 -15.76 -2.26 -12.43
CA GLU A 62 -15.29 -3.55 -12.01
C GLU A 62 -13.82 -3.72 -12.42
N GLY A 63 -12.91 -3.67 -11.44
CA GLY A 63 -11.47 -3.57 -11.70
C GLY A 63 -10.81 -4.76 -12.41
N TYR A 64 -11.49 -5.89 -12.56
CA TYR A 64 -11.00 -7.05 -13.32
C TYR A 64 -11.59 -7.15 -14.73
N ARG A 65 -12.78 -6.57 -14.95
CA ARG A 65 -13.54 -6.68 -16.20
C ARG A 65 -13.55 -5.40 -17.02
N GLU A 66 -13.37 -4.26 -16.39
CA GLU A 66 -13.52 -2.95 -17.02
C GLU A 66 -12.21 -2.16 -16.95
N ARG A 67 -11.84 -1.52 -18.05
CA ARG A 67 -10.65 -0.68 -18.14
C ARG A 67 -10.97 0.73 -17.64
N CYS A 68 -10.07 1.30 -16.84
CA CYS A 68 -10.16 2.70 -16.43
C CYS A 68 -9.46 3.61 -17.45
N ASP A 69 -10.22 4.36 -18.23
CA ASP A 69 -9.71 5.29 -19.26
C ASP A 69 -9.58 6.73 -18.72
N THR A 70 -8.89 6.90 -17.59
CA THR A 70 -8.64 8.24 -17.01
C THR A 70 -7.27 8.75 -17.44
N ASP A 71 -7.17 9.28 -18.66
CA ASP A 71 -5.96 9.96 -19.13
C ASP A 71 -5.81 11.32 -18.44
N VAL A 72 -4.57 11.65 -18.06
CA VAL A 72 -4.24 12.99 -17.54
C VAL A 72 -3.88 13.87 -18.74
N PRO A 73 -4.58 15.00 -18.96
CA PRO A 73 -4.30 15.91 -20.07
C PRO A 73 -2.96 16.64 -19.94
#